data_AF-A0A9D8TKU9-F1
#
_entry.id   AF-A0A9D8TKU9-F1
#
_cell.length_a   1.000
_cell.length_b   1.000
_cell.length_c   1.000
_cell.angle_alpha   90.00
_cell.angle_beta   90.00
_cell.angle_gamma   90.00
#
_symmetry.space_group_name_H-M   'P 1'
#
loop_
_entity.id
_entity.type
_entity.pdbx_description
1 polymer ?
#
loop_
_entity_poly.entity_id
_entity_poly.type
_entity_poly.pdbx_seq_one_letter_code
_entity_poly.pdbx_strand_id
1 'polypeptide(L)'
;GALLESQYIYLELGLKAYLASEASTMKTDDDASAKTLDDSSMETLAPKQKISVLEIGFGSGINALLCALEFLQQRSSNEKTPSEAQAVQMPEQFEFESIELYPIPEEIWSKLDYASLLANEHFSREEIQAIFEKIHRAAWNERCEILPSFFLHKRHEDILTFEPAAQYQVVFFDAFSPDCQPMLWSKEVFGKIKSAMLPGAFMTTYSSKGFVKQKLRELGFNVLRKPGPGQKRHVLQIRL
;
A
#
# COMPACT_ATOMS: atom_id res chain seq x y z
N GLY A 1 -2.12 10.90 -15.85
CA GLY A 1 -0.78 10.31 -15.69
C GLY A 1 -0.65 9.66 -14.33
N ALA A 2 -0.28 10.45 -13.32
CA ALA A 2 -0.05 9.98 -11.95
C ALA A 2 -1.20 9.13 -11.35
N LEU A 3 -2.46 9.58 -11.47
CA LEU A 3 -3.61 8.80 -10.97
C LEU A 3 -3.68 7.37 -11.56
N LEU A 4 -3.51 7.24 -12.87
CA LEU A 4 -3.50 5.93 -13.54
C LEU A 4 -2.32 5.07 -13.09
N GLU A 5 -1.16 5.70 -12.85
CA GLU A 5 0.01 5.01 -12.30
C GLU A 5 -0.28 4.49 -10.89
N SER A 6 -0.84 5.32 -10.01
CA SER A 6 -1.16 4.94 -8.64
C SER A 6 -2.20 3.83 -8.55
N GLN A 7 -3.29 3.94 -9.32
CA GLN A 7 -4.32 2.92 -9.41
C GLN A 7 -3.72 1.57 -9.86
N TYR A 8 -2.90 1.57 -10.90
CA TYR A 8 -2.39 0.31 -11.44
C TYR A 8 -1.23 -0.27 -10.62
N ILE A 9 -0.25 0.54 -10.23
CA ILE A 9 1.01 0.07 -9.64
C ILE A 9 0.84 -0.26 -8.16
N TYR A 10 0.17 0.60 -7.41
CA TYR A 10 0.07 0.48 -5.96
C TYR A 10 -1.22 -0.23 -5.55
N LEU A 11 -2.36 0.20 -6.09
CA LEU A 11 -3.64 -0.42 -5.74
C LEU A 11 -3.80 -1.81 -6.37
N GLU A 12 -3.76 -1.92 -7.70
CA GLU A 12 -3.98 -3.21 -8.40
C GLU A 12 -2.82 -4.20 -8.21
N LEU A 13 -1.59 -3.81 -8.57
CA LEU A 13 -0.43 -4.71 -8.47
C LEU A 13 0.13 -4.87 -7.05
N GLY A 14 -0.24 -3.98 -6.12
CA GLY A 14 0.21 -4.06 -4.73
C GLY A 14 -0.88 -4.66 -3.85
N LEU A 15 -1.77 -3.80 -3.35
CA LEU A 15 -2.77 -4.15 -2.34
C LEU A 15 -3.73 -5.27 -2.80
N LYS A 16 -4.40 -5.09 -3.94
CA LYS A 16 -5.38 -6.08 -4.44
C LYS A 16 -4.72 -7.39 -4.81
N ALA A 17 -3.57 -7.34 -5.48
CA ALA A 17 -2.82 -8.54 -5.83
C ALA A 17 -2.38 -9.35 -4.60
N TYR A 18 -1.97 -8.68 -3.52
CA TYR A 18 -1.62 -9.33 -2.25
C TYR A 18 -2.85 -9.98 -1.61
N LEU A 19 -3.94 -9.23 -1.44
CA LEU A 19 -5.16 -9.76 -0.83
C LEU A 19 -5.76 -10.93 -1.65
N ALA A 20 -5.68 -10.87 -2.98
CA ALA A 20 -6.11 -11.96 -3.85
C ALA A 20 -5.23 -13.21 -3.72
N SER A 21 -3.91 -13.07 -3.48
CA SER A 21 -3.05 -14.23 -3.22
C SER A 21 -3.37 -14.91 -1.89
N GLU A 22 -3.69 -14.14 -0.84
CA GLU A 22 -4.09 -14.68 0.47
C GLU A 22 -5.41 -15.46 0.41
N ALA A 23 -6.37 -14.99 -0.39
CA ALA A 23 -7.62 -15.71 -0.62
C ALA A 23 -7.41 -17.06 -1.34
N SER A 24 -6.35 -17.20 -2.13
CA SER A 24 -6.01 -18.44 -2.83
C SER A 24 -5.29 -19.44 -1.95
N THR A 25 -4.43 -19.01 -1.03
CA THR A 25 -3.72 -19.88 -0.07
C THR A 25 -4.66 -20.44 0.99
N MET A 26 -5.62 -19.65 1.47
CA MET A 26 -6.61 -20.15 2.45
C MET A 26 -7.53 -21.23 1.88
N LYS A 27 -7.88 -21.17 0.58
CA LYS A 27 -8.67 -22.23 -0.08
C LYS A 27 -7.93 -23.56 -0.18
N THR A 28 -6.60 -23.57 -0.16
CA THR A 28 -5.81 -24.80 -0.18
C THR A 28 -5.58 -25.38 1.21
N ASP A 29 -5.57 -24.56 2.26
CA ASP A 29 -5.37 -25.02 3.63
C ASP A 29 -6.66 -25.57 4.27
N ASP A 30 -7.85 -25.09 3.87
CA ASP A 30 -9.14 -25.65 4.32
C ASP A 30 -9.37 -27.11 3.85
N ASP A 31 -8.57 -27.60 2.89
CA ASP A 31 -8.59 -29.01 2.42
C ASP A 31 -7.55 -29.89 3.16
N ALA A 32 -6.75 -29.31 4.08
CA ALA A 32 -5.74 -30.00 4.86
C ALA A 32 -5.93 -29.75 6.36
N SER A 33 -6.67 -30.63 7.03
CA SER A 33 -7.04 -30.51 8.45
C SER A 33 -5.85 -30.46 9.43
N ALA A 34 -5.94 -29.48 10.34
CA ALA A 34 -5.58 -29.48 11.77
C ALA A 34 -4.18 -29.94 12.22
N LYS A 35 -3.33 -28.99 12.63
CA LYS A 35 -2.39 -29.17 13.75
C LYS A 35 -2.33 -27.92 14.63
N THR A 36 -2.58 -28.14 15.92
CA THR A 36 -2.37 -27.20 17.03
C THR A 36 -0.88 -26.91 17.23
N LEU A 37 -0.55 -25.70 17.74
CA LEU A 37 0.63 -25.42 18.57
C LEU A 37 0.52 -24.03 19.22
N ASP A 38 1.28 -23.87 20.29
CA ASP A 38 1.15 -23.01 21.47
C ASP A 38 2.18 -21.85 21.53
N ASP A 39 1.79 -20.82 22.29
CA ASP A 39 2.45 -19.70 23.02
C ASP A 39 3.51 -18.72 22.43
N SER A 40 3.23 -17.46 22.77
CA SER A 40 4.10 -16.29 22.99
C SER A 40 4.98 -15.75 21.85
N SER A 41 4.38 -14.91 21.02
CA SER A 41 5.05 -13.87 20.25
C SER A 41 4.02 -12.77 19.99
N MET A 42 4.45 -11.50 19.96
CA MET A 42 3.58 -10.35 19.63
C MET A 42 2.71 -10.72 18.41
N GLU A 43 1.42 -10.97 18.63
CA GLU A 43 0.58 -11.68 17.67
C GLU A 43 0.46 -10.86 16.38
N THR A 44 1.17 -11.30 15.34
CA THR A 44 0.88 -10.88 13.97
C THR A 44 -0.51 -11.42 13.64
N LEU A 45 -1.52 -10.58 13.82
CA LEU A 45 -2.91 -10.92 13.53
C LEU A 45 -3.00 -11.47 12.10
N ALA A 46 -3.83 -12.49 11.91
CA ALA A 46 -4.04 -13.08 10.59
C ALA A 46 -4.47 -11.99 9.58
N PRO A 47 -4.10 -12.11 8.29
CA PRO A 47 -4.43 -11.11 7.26
C PRO A 47 -5.91 -10.74 7.19
N LYS A 48 -6.81 -11.64 7.61
CA LYS A 48 -8.26 -11.38 7.72
C LYS A 48 -8.63 -10.33 8.77
N GLN A 49 -7.82 -10.14 9.81
CA GLN A 49 -8.09 -9.18 10.90
C GLN A 49 -7.43 -7.83 10.66
N LYS A 50 -6.20 -7.81 10.13
CA LYS A 50 -5.45 -6.57 9.94
C LYS A 50 -4.57 -6.63 8.70
N ILE A 51 -4.51 -5.52 7.97
CA ILE A 51 -3.46 -5.24 6.99
C ILE A 51 -2.73 -3.95 7.33
N SER A 52 -1.41 -3.96 7.13
CA SER A 52 -0.51 -2.84 7.31
C SER A 52 0.23 -2.59 5.99
N VAL A 53 0.05 -1.38 5.47
CA VAL A 53 0.68 -0.89 4.25
C VAL A 53 1.70 0.18 4.62
N LEU A 54 2.91 0.04 4.11
CA LEU A 54 3.94 1.08 4.19
C LEU A 54 4.06 1.79 2.85
N GLU A 55 4.06 3.12 2.86
CA GLU A 55 4.39 3.95 1.71
C GLU A 55 5.68 4.74 1.94
N ILE A 56 6.54 4.76 0.93
CA ILE A 56 7.72 5.62 0.87
C ILE A 56 7.43 6.76 -0.09
N GLY A 57 7.19 7.96 0.44
CA GLY A 57 6.79 9.16 -0.32
C GLY A 57 5.28 9.39 -0.28
N PHE A 58 4.81 10.10 0.75
CA PHE A 58 3.39 10.47 0.86
C PHE A 58 2.93 11.35 -0.31
N GLY A 59 3.77 12.29 -0.72
CA GLY A 59 3.54 13.16 -1.87
C GLY A 59 2.15 13.81 -1.85
N SER A 60 1.35 13.52 -2.86
CA SER A 60 0.00 14.09 -3.01
C SER A 60 -1.08 13.41 -2.16
N GLY A 61 -0.75 12.34 -1.43
CA GLY A 61 -1.70 11.55 -0.64
C GLY A 61 -2.62 10.65 -1.47
N ILE A 62 -2.33 10.50 -2.77
CA ILE A 62 -3.21 9.77 -3.70
C ILE A 62 -3.29 8.27 -3.40
N ASN A 63 -2.20 7.62 -3.00
CA ASN A 63 -2.23 6.18 -2.72
C ASN A 63 -3.02 5.91 -1.43
N ALA A 64 -2.86 6.75 -0.40
CA ALA A 64 -3.69 6.70 0.81
C ALA A 64 -5.18 6.90 0.50
N LEU A 65 -5.53 7.87 -0.36
CA LEU A 65 -6.90 8.10 -0.81
C LEU A 65 -7.47 6.88 -1.55
N LEU A 66 -6.72 6.32 -2.50
CA LEU A 66 -7.13 5.14 -3.26
C LEU A 66 -7.37 3.93 -2.36
N CYS A 67 -6.49 3.69 -1.38
CA CYS A 67 -6.67 2.63 -0.40
C CYS A 67 -7.88 2.85 0.50
N ALA A 68 -8.15 4.09 0.93
CA ALA A 68 -9.32 4.43 1.74
C ALA A 68 -10.63 4.19 0.97
N LEU A 69 -10.69 4.60 -0.30
CA LEU A 69 -11.87 4.37 -1.15
C LEU A 69 -12.08 2.87 -1.43
N GLU A 70 -11.02 2.14 -1.74
CA GLU A 70 -11.11 0.69 -1.94
C GLU A 70 -11.60 -0.02 -0.66
N PHE A 71 -11.05 0.35 0.50
CA PHE A 71 -11.48 -0.19 1.79
C PHE A 71 -12.97 0.04 2.03
N LEU A 72 -13.45 1.27 1.81
CA LEU A 72 -14.85 1.64 2.00
C LEU A 72 -15.78 0.89 1.03
N GLN A 73 -15.36 0.72 -0.23
CA GLN A 73 -16.15 0.07 -1.28
C GLN A 73 -16.35 -1.42 -0.98
N GLN A 74 -15.28 -2.11 -0.56
CA GLN A 74 -15.33 -3.53 -0.25
C GLN A 74 -16.15 -3.82 1.01
N ARG A 75 -16.10 -2.93 2.02
CA ARG A 75 -16.95 -3.09 3.22
C ARG A 75 -18.43 -2.87 2.94
N SER A 76 -18.77 -1.90 2.09
CA SER A 76 -20.15 -1.66 1.66
C SER A 76 -20.71 -2.81 0.80
N SER A 77 -19.85 -3.50 0.04
CA SER A 77 -20.23 -4.64 -0.80
C SER A 77 -20.49 -5.92 -0.01
N ASN A 78 -19.82 -6.11 1.13
CA ASN A 78 -19.99 -7.28 2.00
C ASN A 78 -21.37 -7.36 2.69
N GLU A 79 -22.18 -6.30 2.63
CA GLU A 79 -23.56 -6.29 3.14
C GLU A 79 -24.59 -6.80 2.12
N LYS A 80 -24.21 -6.93 0.84
CA LYS A 80 -25.06 -7.48 -0.22
C LYS A 80 -24.65 -8.93 -0.52
N THR A 81 -25.64 -9.77 -0.80
CA THR A 81 -25.50 -11.22 -1.02
C THR A 81 -24.30 -11.56 -1.92
N PRO A 82 -23.47 -12.55 -1.58
CA PRO A 82 -22.29 -12.86 -2.38
C PRO A 82 -22.72 -13.41 -3.74
N SER A 83 -22.50 -12.65 -4.82
CA SER A 83 -22.41 -13.25 -6.15
C SER A 83 -20.96 -13.73 -6.33
N GLU A 84 -20.79 -14.95 -6.80
CA GLU A 84 -19.59 -15.79 -6.73
C GLU A 84 -18.35 -15.30 -7.52
N ALA A 85 -18.28 -14.04 -7.94
CA ALA A 85 -17.13 -13.50 -8.64
C ALA A 85 -16.11 -12.88 -7.66
N GLN A 86 -15.25 -13.72 -7.07
CA GLN A 86 -13.92 -13.36 -6.54
C GLN A 86 -13.87 -12.07 -5.67
N ALA A 87 -14.78 -11.92 -4.70
CA ALA A 87 -14.68 -10.83 -3.74
C ALA A 87 -13.40 -11.01 -2.89
N VAL A 88 -12.45 -10.09 -3.09
CA VAL A 88 -11.28 -9.97 -2.23
C VAL A 88 -11.75 -9.43 -0.89
N GLN A 89 -11.77 -10.28 0.14
CA GLN A 89 -12.26 -9.87 1.47
C GLN A 89 -11.30 -8.86 2.09
N MET A 90 -11.76 -7.62 2.26
CA MET A 90 -10.98 -6.61 2.99
C MET A 90 -10.85 -6.98 4.47
N PRO A 91 -9.66 -6.76 5.08
CA PRO A 91 -9.45 -6.99 6.50
C PRO A 91 -10.29 -6.07 7.40
N GLU A 92 -10.51 -6.47 8.64
CA GLU A 92 -11.31 -5.69 9.60
C GLU A 92 -10.65 -4.34 9.95
N GLN A 93 -9.31 -4.32 10.03
CA GLN A 93 -8.51 -3.15 10.35
C GLN A 93 -7.47 -2.87 9.26
N PHE A 94 -7.36 -1.61 8.85
CA PHE A 94 -6.41 -1.15 7.84
C PHE A 94 -5.47 -0.11 8.45
N GLU A 95 -4.17 -0.38 8.46
CA GLU A 95 -3.12 0.58 8.80
C GLU A 95 -2.40 1.02 7.53
N PHE A 96 -2.36 2.33 7.29
CA PHE A 96 -1.56 2.93 6.23
C PHE A 96 -0.52 3.83 6.89
N GLU A 97 0.74 3.45 6.83
CA GLU A 97 1.87 4.25 7.30
C GLU A 97 2.62 4.82 6.10
N SER A 98 2.92 6.11 6.11
CA SER A 98 3.62 6.79 5.02
C SER A 98 4.76 7.64 5.54
N ILE A 99 5.90 7.61 4.85
CA ILE A 99 7.09 8.38 5.21
C ILE A 99 7.27 9.50 4.18
N GLU A 100 7.42 10.72 4.65
CA GLU A 100 7.64 11.88 3.80
C GLU A 100 8.60 12.87 4.48
N LEU A 101 9.61 13.30 3.75
CA LEU A 101 10.60 14.25 4.25
C LEU A 101 10.19 15.70 3.92
N TYR A 102 9.46 15.90 2.82
CA TYR A 102 9.04 17.20 2.33
C TYR A 102 7.53 17.24 2.05
N PRO A 103 6.70 17.32 3.10
CA PRO A 103 5.25 17.41 2.95
C PRO A 103 4.81 18.50 1.97
N ILE A 104 3.86 18.16 1.10
CA ILE A 104 3.26 19.15 0.19
C ILE A 104 2.45 20.17 1.03
N PRO A 105 2.64 21.49 0.84
CA PRO A 105 1.87 22.53 1.54
C PRO A 105 0.38 22.55 1.16
N GLU A 106 -0.46 23.07 2.05
CA GLU A 106 -1.92 23.19 1.84
C GLU A 106 -2.28 23.99 0.60
N GLU A 107 -1.52 25.03 0.28
CA GLU A 107 -1.75 25.87 -0.90
C GLU A 107 -1.56 25.13 -2.23
N ILE A 108 -0.89 23.96 -2.18
CA ILE A 108 -0.66 23.08 -3.33
C ILE A 108 -1.67 21.92 -3.31
N TRP A 109 -1.74 21.15 -2.22
CA TRP A 109 -2.59 19.95 -2.22
C TRP A 109 -4.09 20.27 -2.28
N SER A 110 -4.53 21.41 -1.74
CA SER A 110 -5.94 21.84 -1.81
C SER A 110 -6.42 22.12 -3.25
N LYS A 111 -5.50 22.29 -4.20
CA LYS A 111 -5.79 22.51 -5.62
C LYS A 111 -5.84 21.21 -6.42
N LEU A 112 -5.52 20.06 -5.80
CA LEU A 112 -5.55 18.76 -6.46
C LEU A 112 -6.99 18.25 -6.51
N ASP A 113 -7.61 18.31 -7.68
CA ASP A 113 -9.01 17.90 -7.87
C ASP A 113 -9.15 16.40 -8.17
N TYR A 114 -8.62 15.56 -7.28
CA TYR A 114 -8.78 14.10 -7.40
C TYR A 114 -10.23 13.67 -7.26
N ALA A 115 -11.03 14.40 -6.48
CA ALA A 115 -12.44 14.13 -6.27
C ALA A 115 -13.21 14.07 -7.60
N SER A 116 -13.01 15.04 -8.50
CA SER A 116 -13.67 15.04 -9.81
C SER A 116 -13.23 13.89 -10.72
N LEU A 117 -11.98 13.41 -10.57
CA LEU A 117 -11.44 12.32 -11.40
C LEU A 117 -11.86 10.93 -10.90
N LEU A 118 -12.16 10.82 -9.61
CA LEU A 118 -12.46 9.56 -8.92
C LEU A 118 -13.96 9.34 -8.66
N ALA A 119 -14.77 10.40 -8.72
CA ALA A 119 -16.21 10.31 -8.54
C ALA A 119 -16.82 9.31 -9.53
N ASN A 120 -17.70 8.45 -9.00
CA ASN A 120 -18.34 7.38 -9.75
C ASN A 120 -19.68 7.01 -9.10
N GLU A 121 -20.30 5.91 -9.52
CA GLU A 121 -21.60 5.47 -8.99
C GLU A 121 -21.59 5.09 -7.50
N HIS A 122 -20.42 4.75 -6.94
CA HIS A 122 -20.26 4.37 -5.54
C HIS A 122 -19.89 5.53 -4.63
N PHE A 123 -19.22 6.56 -5.14
CA PHE A 123 -18.70 7.68 -4.35
C PHE A 123 -18.96 9.00 -5.04
N SER A 124 -19.63 9.91 -4.33
CA SER A 124 -19.79 11.30 -4.77
C SER A 124 -18.47 12.06 -4.69
N ARG A 125 -18.40 13.16 -5.44
CA ARG A 125 -17.24 14.08 -5.40
C ARG A 125 -17.03 14.61 -3.98
N GLU A 126 -18.11 14.95 -3.28
CA GLU A 126 -18.09 15.54 -1.94
C GLU A 126 -17.54 14.57 -0.91
N GLU A 127 -17.91 13.29 -0.98
CA GLU A 127 -17.38 12.23 -0.10
C GLU A 127 -15.87 12.04 -0.32
N ILE A 128 -15.43 11.95 -1.58
CA ILE A 128 -14.01 11.77 -1.91
C ILE A 128 -13.20 12.98 -1.44
N GLN A 129 -13.71 14.19 -1.66
CA GLN A 129 -13.07 15.42 -1.21
C GLN A 129 -12.93 15.46 0.32
N ALA A 130 -13.98 15.08 1.07
CA ALA A 130 -13.94 15.05 2.52
C ALA A 130 -12.89 14.05 3.06
N ILE A 131 -12.79 12.87 2.45
CA ILE A 131 -11.76 11.87 2.79
C ILE A 131 -10.38 12.42 2.48
N PHE A 132 -10.19 13.01 1.31
CA PHE A 132 -8.90 13.59 0.89
C PHE A 132 -8.42 14.69 1.81
N GLU A 133 -9.31 15.61 2.20
CA GLU A 133 -9.00 16.66 3.18
C GLU A 133 -8.67 16.07 4.54
N LYS A 134 -9.40 15.04 4.99
CA LYS A 134 -9.11 14.38 6.28
C LYS A 134 -7.74 13.72 6.29
N ILE A 135 -7.32 13.08 5.18
CA ILE A 135 -5.98 12.51 5.01
C ILE A 135 -4.91 13.60 5.13
N HIS A 136 -5.08 14.74 4.45
CA HIS A 136 -4.10 15.83 4.49
C HIS A 136 -4.07 16.56 5.83
N ARG A 137 -5.22 16.75 6.48
CA ARG A 137 -5.34 17.40 7.80
C ARG A 137 -4.97 16.50 8.98
N ALA A 138 -4.86 15.19 8.78
CA ALA A 138 -4.35 14.27 9.81
C ALA A 138 -2.98 14.73 10.32
N ALA A 139 -2.78 14.68 11.63
CA ALA A 139 -1.54 15.12 12.27
C ALA A 139 -0.35 14.27 11.82
N TRP A 140 0.81 14.91 11.69
CA TRP A 140 2.07 14.21 11.43
C TRP A 140 2.57 13.54 12.70
N ASN A 141 3.18 12.37 12.56
CA ASN A 141 3.73 11.53 13.62
C ASN A 141 2.68 11.04 14.64
N GLU A 142 1.41 11.06 14.24
CA GLU A 142 0.29 10.55 15.02
C GLU A 142 -0.52 9.55 14.19
N ARG A 143 -1.09 8.55 14.88
CA ARG A 143 -2.02 7.60 14.27
C ARG A 143 -3.43 8.21 14.28
N CYS A 144 -3.95 8.54 13.11
CA CYS A 144 -5.27 9.17 12.94
C CYS A 144 -6.27 8.22 12.27
N GLU A 145 -7.50 8.16 12.78
CA GLU A 145 -8.58 7.41 12.13
C GLU A 145 -9.22 8.24 11.00
N ILE A 146 -9.08 7.80 9.75
CA ILE A 146 -9.63 8.49 8.57
C ILE A 146 -11.04 8.00 8.26
N LEU A 147 -11.26 6.70 8.28
CA LEU A 147 -12.57 6.05 8.21
C LEU A 147 -12.67 5.06 9.37
N PRO A 148 -13.88 4.61 9.76
CA PRO A 148 -14.00 3.57 10.78
C PRO A 148 -13.10 2.37 10.45
N SER A 149 -12.15 2.08 11.35
CA SER A 149 -11.14 1.01 11.19
C SER A 149 -10.10 1.19 10.06
N PHE A 150 -10.03 2.37 9.42
CA PHE A 150 -8.93 2.76 8.54
C PHE A 150 -8.10 3.85 9.20
N PHE A 151 -6.85 3.54 9.50
CA PHE A 151 -5.93 4.40 10.21
C PHE A 151 -4.77 4.82 9.33
N LEU A 152 -4.43 6.10 9.41
CA LEU A 152 -3.32 6.71 8.70
C LEU A 152 -2.28 7.18 9.73
N HIS A 153 -1.03 6.85 9.50
CA HIS A 153 0.12 7.40 10.21
C HIS A 153 1.09 8.02 9.21
N LYS A 154 1.12 9.34 9.13
CA LYS A 154 2.08 10.07 8.29
C LYS A 154 3.29 10.44 9.13
N ARG A 155 4.48 9.92 8.79
CA ARG A 155 5.73 10.24 9.47
C ARG A 155 6.48 11.33 8.73
N HIS A 156 6.83 12.40 9.42
CA HIS A 156 7.67 13.46 8.85
C HIS A 156 9.13 13.14 9.12
N GLU A 157 9.68 12.22 8.34
CA GLU A 157 11.00 11.62 8.56
C GLU A 157 11.73 11.35 7.24
N ASP A 158 13.06 11.22 7.30
CA ASP A 158 13.87 10.76 6.18
C ASP A 158 13.92 9.22 6.17
N ILE A 159 13.58 8.60 5.04
CA ILE A 159 13.68 7.15 4.85
C ILE A 159 15.11 6.61 5.06
N LEU A 160 16.14 7.44 4.87
CA LEU A 160 17.53 7.07 5.16
C LEU A 160 17.74 6.81 6.66
N THR A 161 17.03 7.53 7.53
CA THR A 161 17.11 7.39 8.99
C THR A 161 15.92 6.65 9.61
N PHE A 162 14.89 6.37 8.82
CA PHE A 162 13.70 5.65 9.27
C PHE A 162 14.07 4.26 9.78
N GLU A 163 13.56 3.95 10.97
CA GLU A 163 13.65 2.63 11.58
C GLU A 163 12.21 2.09 11.75
N PRO A 164 11.85 1.02 11.02
CA PRO A 164 10.50 0.46 11.08
C PRO A 164 10.15 -0.04 12.49
N ALA A 165 8.99 0.39 13.00
CA ALA A 165 8.45 -0.07 14.29
C ALA A 165 7.37 -1.15 14.14
N ALA A 166 6.88 -1.37 12.92
CA ALA A 166 5.82 -2.33 12.60
C ALA A 166 6.27 -3.26 11.47
N GLN A 167 5.50 -4.34 11.27
CA GLN A 167 5.66 -5.24 10.12
C GLN A 167 4.54 -5.01 9.11
N TYR A 168 4.88 -5.09 7.82
CA TYR A 168 3.99 -4.73 6.71
C TYR A 168 3.77 -5.90 5.75
N GLN A 169 2.53 -6.04 5.30
CA GLN A 169 2.15 -6.99 4.25
C GLN A 169 2.35 -6.41 2.85
N VAL A 170 2.23 -5.09 2.71
CA VAL A 170 2.32 -4.39 1.43
C VAL A 170 3.20 -3.16 1.58
N VAL A 171 4.10 -2.94 0.63
CA VAL A 171 4.96 -1.75 0.56
C VAL A 171 4.80 -1.05 -0.79
N PHE A 172 4.45 0.24 -0.76
CA PHE A 172 4.45 1.12 -1.92
C PHE A 172 5.74 1.93 -1.92
N PHE A 173 6.67 1.58 -2.81
CA PHE A 173 7.91 2.32 -2.96
C PHE A 173 7.73 3.40 -4.03
N ASP A 174 7.21 4.56 -3.62
CA ASP A 174 6.84 5.72 -4.46
C ASP A 174 7.76 6.93 -4.25
N ALA A 175 9.06 6.65 -4.15
CA ALA A 175 10.07 7.69 -4.00
C ALA A 175 10.36 8.43 -5.32
N PHE A 176 11.04 9.58 -5.24
CA PHE A 176 11.60 10.25 -6.42
C PHE A 176 12.48 9.32 -7.26
N SER A 177 12.57 9.64 -8.55
CA SER A 177 13.17 8.73 -9.53
C SER A 177 14.61 8.36 -9.17
N PRO A 178 15.06 7.15 -9.52
CA PRO A 178 16.43 6.74 -9.23
C PRO A 178 17.50 7.60 -9.90
N ASP A 179 17.15 8.31 -10.97
CA ASP A 179 18.05 9.25 -11.63
C ASP A 179 18.13 10.58 -10.85
N CYS A 180 17.05 10.97 -10.15
CA CYS A 180 16.99 12.19 -9.34
C CYS A 180 17.60 11.99 -7.94
N GLN A 181 17.27 10.88 -7.28
CA GLN A 181 17.68 10.59 -5.90
C GLN A 181 18.14 9.14 -5.76
N PRO A 182 19.31 8.77 -6.31
CA PRO A 182 19.80 7.38 -6.34
C PRO A 182 20.03 6.76 -4.94
N MET A 183 20.27 7.59 -3.92
CA MET A 183 20.47 7.14 -2.53
C MET A 183 19.25 6.42 -1.96
N LEU A 184 18.03 6.83 -2.35
CA LEU A 184 16.79 6.20 -1.89
C LEU A 184 16.67 4.76 -2.41
N TRP A 185 17.31 4.46 -3.54
CA TRP A 185 17.28 3.15 -4.21
C TRP A 185 18.51 2.31 -3.85
N SER A 186 19.06 2.50 -2.65
CA SER A 186 20.23 1.78 -2.15
C SER A 186 19.84 0.41 -1.58
N LYS A 187 20.83 -0.48 -1.42
CA LYS A 187 20.63 -1.75 -0.73
C LYS A 187 20.28 -1.56 0.74
N GLU A 188 20.79 -0.49 1.34
CA GLU A 188 20.54 -0.17 2.74
C GLU A 188 19.05 0.12 2.94
N VAL A 189 18.47 1.03 2.15
CA VAL A 189 17.03 1.34 2.21
C VAL A 189 16.18 0.09 1.94
N PHE A 190 16.48 -0.65 0.86
CA PHE A 190 15.74 -1.88 0.58
C PHE A 190 15.92 -2.96 1.66
N GLY A 191 17.07 -2.99 2.34
CA GLY A 191 17.34 -3.88 3.47
C GLY A 191 16.47 -3.54 4.67
N LYS A 192 16.36 -2.26 5.03
CA LYS A 192 15.47 -1.78 6.11
C LYS A 192 14.01 -2.13 5.82
N ILE A 193 13.57 -1.90 4.58
CA ILE A 193 12.22 -2.26 4.15
C ILE A 193 12.02 -3.76 4.23
N LYS A 194 12.98 -4.57 3.75
CA LYS A 194 12.90 -6.03 3.83
C LYS A 194 12.74 -6.52 5.27
N SER A 195 13.48 -5.95 6.23
CA SER A 195 13.36 -6.34 7.64
C SER A 195 12.01 -5.99 8.26
N ALA A 196 11.30 -5.02 7.69
CA ALA A 196 9.95 -4.64 8.09
C ALA A 196 8.85 -5.40 7.35
N MET A 197 9.17 -6.19 6.34
CA MET A 197 8.17 -6.92 5.57
C MET A 197 7.92 -8.29 6.20
N LEU A 198 6.66 -8.71 6.22
CA LEU A 198 6.29 -10.09 6.59
C LEU A 198 6.66 -11.07 5.48
N PRO A 199 6.88 -12.37 5.81
CA PRO A 199 6.96 -13.41 4.79
C PRO A 199 5.71 -13.39 3.88
N GLY A 200 5.89 -13.48 2.56
CA GLY A 200 4.80 -13.39 1.59
C GLY A 200 4.38 -11.96 1.25
N ALA A 201 4.95 -10.94 1.89
CA ALA A 201 4.62 -9.54 1.64
C ALA A 201 4.98 -9.09 0.22
N PHE A 202 4.21 -8.14 -0.29
CA PHE A 202 4.39 -7.57 -1.63
C PHE A 202 5.00 -6.18 -1.51
N MET A 203 5.84 -5.81 -2.47
CA MET A 203 6.29 -4.45 -2.68
C MET A 203 6.10 -4.06 -4.15
N THR A 204 5.65 -2.84 -4.43
CA THR A 204 5.54 -2.34 -5.81
C THR A 204 6.24 -1.01 -5.99
N THR A 205 6.69 -0.76 -7.22
CA THR A 205 7.29 0.52 -7.61
C THR A 205 7.18 0.76 -9.11
N TYR A 206 7.08 2.03 -9.50
CA TYR A 206 7.06 2.40 -10.92
C TYR A 206 8.41 2.21 -11.62
N SER A 207 9.52 2.16 -10.88
CA SER A 207 10.86 2.13 -11.46
C SER A 207 11.25 0.72 -11.90
N SER A 208 11.52 0.53 -13.20
CA SER A 208 11.99 -0.74 -13.77
C SER A 208 13.49 -0.75 -14.15
N LYS A 209 14.28 0.18 -13.60
CA LYS A 209 15.70 0.38 -13.94
C LYS A 209 16.54 -0.85 -13.61
N GLY A 210 17.60 -1.08 -14.39
CA GLY A 210 18.47 -2.26 -14.29
C GLY A 210 19.06 -2.45 -12.89
N PHE A 211 19.70 -1.40 -12.36
CA PHE A 211 20.36 -1.46 -11.05
C PHE A 211 19.38 -1.63 -9.89
N VAL A 212 18.15 -1.11 -10.00
CA VAL A 212 17.10 -1.29 -8.98
C VAL A 212 16.76 -2.78 -8.87
N LYS A 213 16.46 -3.42 -10.01
CA LYS A 213 16.19 -4.88 -10.06
C LYS A 213 17.37 -5.70 -9.53
N GLN A 214 18.59 -5.31 -9.87
CA GLN A 214 19.79 -5.99 -9.40
C GLN A 214 19.91 -5.94 -7.87
N LYS A 215 19.82 -4.74 -7.27
CA LYS A 215 19.91 -4.57 -5.81
C LYS A 215 18.83 -5.36 -5.07
N LEU A 216 17.60 -5.33 -5.58
CA LEU A 216 16.49 -6.10 -5.01
C LEU A 216 16.75 -7.62 -5.04
N ARG A 217 17.24 -8.15 -6.17
CA ARG A 217 17.58 -9.59 -6.27
C ARG A 217 18.77 -9.97 -5.40
N GLU A 218 19.76 -9.09 -5.27
CA GLU A 218 20.92 -9.31 -4.39
C GLU A 218 20.51 -9.36 -2.91
N LEU A 219 19.38 -8.72 -2.55
CA LEU A 219 18.75 -8.85 -1.23
C LEU A 219 17.83 -10.08 -1.13
N GLY A 220 17.75 -10.92 -2.16
CA GLY A 220 16.95 -12.15 -2.15
C GLY A 220 15.47 -11.96 -2.44
N PHE A 221 15.04 -10.78 -2.90
CA PHE A 221 13.66 -10.58 -3.34
C PHE A 221 13.36 -11.29 -4.66
N ASN A 222 12.14 -11.80 -4.81
CA ASN A 222 11.62 -12.22 -6.11
C ASN A 222 11.09 -11.00 -6.88
N VAL A 223 11.76 -10.63 -7.97
CA VAL A 223 11.47 -9.40 -8.74
C VAL A 223 10.76 -9.75 -10.05
N LEU A 224 9.46 -9.44 -10.11
CA LEU A 224 8.58 -9.68 -11.26
C LEU A 224 8.41 -8.41 -12.08
N ARG A 225 8.65 -8.51 -13.40
CA ARG A 225 8.37 -7.43 -14.35
C ARG A 225 6.91 -7.51 -14.76
N LYS A 226 6.15 -6.43 -14.58
CA LYS A 226 4.76 -6.31 -15.04
C LYS A 226 4.67 -5.29 -16.17
N PRO A 227 3.70 -5.40 -17.10
CA PRO A 227 3.39 -4.32 -18.04
C PRO A 227 3.13 -3.02 -17.28
N GLY A 228 3.60 -1.88 -17.78
CA GLY A 228 3.33 -0.58 -17.14
C GLY A 228 2.07 0.09 -17.68
N PRO A 229 1.47 1.02 -16.92
CA PRO A 229 0.32 1.79 -17.38
C PRO A 229 0.75 2.96 -18.29
N GLY A 230 -0.14 3.35 -19.20
CA GLY A 230 0.07 4.49 -20.09
C GLY A 230 1.33 4.38 -20.95
N GLN A 231 2.29 5.29 -20.76
CA GLN A 231 3.54 5.32 -21.52
C GLN A 231 4.64 4.45 -20.91
N LYS A 232 4.48 3.94 -19.68
CA LYS A 232 5.50 3.10 -19.04
C LYS A 232 5.45 1.70 -19.64
N ARG A 233 6.58 1.22 -20.16
CA ARG A 233 6.66 -0.14 -20.69
C ARG A 233 6.56 -1.19 -19.59
N HIS A 234 7.21 -0.96 -18.46
CA HIS A 234 7.29 -1.93 -17.38
C HIS A 234 7.31 -1.26 -16.01
N VAL A 235 6.75 -1.96 -15.03
CA VAL A 235 6.83 -1.66 -13.59
C VAL A 235 7.23 -2.92 -12.85
N LEU A 236 7.52 -2.81 -11.54
CA LEU A 236 7.96 -3.95 -10.74
C LEU A 236 6.91 -4.30 -9.68
N GLN A 237 6.64 -5.60 -9.59
CA GLN A 237 6.06 -6.24 -8.41
C GLN A 237 7.15 -7.10 -7.80
N ILE A 238 7.38 -6.93 -6.51
CA ILE A 238 8.40 -7.59 -5.73
C ILE A 238 7.70 -8.43 -4.66
N ARG A 239 8.19 -9.65 -4.42
CA ARG A 239 7.68 -10.54 -3.36
C ARG A 239 8.83 -10.94 -2.45
N LEU A 240 8.55 -10.96 -1.14
CA LEU A 240 9.40 -11.53 -0.11
C LEU A 240 8.98 -12.98 0.17
#